data_AF-A0A7Y2DIL6-F1
#
_entry.id   AF-A0A7Y2DIL6-F1
#
_cell.length_a   1.000
_cell.length_b   1.000
_cell.length_c   1.000
_cell.angle_alpha   90.00
_cell.angle_beta   90.00
_cell.angle_gamma   90.00
#
_symmetry.space_group_name_H-M   'P 1'
#
loop_
_entity.id
_entity.type
_entity.pdbx_description
1 polymer ?
#
loop_
_entity_poly.entity_id
_entity_poly.type
_entity_poly.pdbx_seq_one_letter_code
_entity_poly.pdbx_strand_id
1 'polypeptide(L)' 'PVGNTNVIDPNLSQGSLVNHTRFGRGKVLKIEGVGNDRKAEIQFDKGDIKKLLLRFAKLEIIE' A
#
# COMPACT_ATOMS: atom_id res chain seq x y z
N PRO A 1 -24.14 9.79 1.73
CA PRO A 1 -23.43 8.49 1.71
C PRO A 1 -21.93 8.72 1.44
N VAL A 2 -21.10 8.71 2.48
CA VAL A 2 -19.65 8.82 2.32
C VAL A 2 -19.13 7.51 1.73
N GLY A 3 -18.90 7.52 0.43
CA GLY A 3 -18.34 6.39 -0.30
C GLY A 3 -16.94 6.11 0.23
N ASN A 4 -16.80 5.03 0.99
CA ASN A 4 -15.51 4.44 1.29
C ASN A 4 -15.01 3.76 0.02
N THR A 5 -14.66 4.54 -1.01
CA THR A 5 -14.03 4.01 -2.21
C THR A 5 -12.61 3.63 -1.82
N ASN A 6 -12.46 2.42 -1.28
CA ASN A 6 -11.20 1.67 -1.29
C ASN A 6 -10.86 1.37 -2.74
N VAL A 7 -10.48 2.41 -3.49
CA VAL A 7 -9.91 2.24 -4.82
C VAL A 7 -8.55 1.63 -4.57
N ILE A 8 -8.48 0.31 -4.67
CA ILE A 8 -7.19 -0.36 -4.77
C ILE A 8 -6.64 0.10 -6.11
N ASP A 9 -5.69 1.01 -6.08
CA ASP A 9 -5.09 1.53 -7.31
C ASP A 9 -4.55 0.34 -8.12
N PRO A 10 -5.06 0.12 -9.34
CA PRO A 10 -4.61 -0.98 -10.19
C PRO A 10 -3.13 -0.83 -10.58
N ASN A 11 -2.58 0.38 -10.42
CA ASN A 11 -1.19 0.71 -10.69
C ASN A 11 -0.24 0.39 -9.53
N LEU A 12 -0.75 -0.06 -8.37
CA LEU A 12 0.11 -0.48 -7.27
C LEU A 12 0.84 -1.77 -7.66
N SER A 13 2.15 -1.66 -7.85
CA SER A 13 3.01 -2.76 -8.27
C SER A 13 4.24 -2.89 -7.37
N GLN A 14 4.96 -4.00 -7.53
CA GLN A 14 6.24 -4.16 -6.87
C GLN A 14 7.21 -3.09 -7.38
N GLY A 15 7.87 -2.38 -6.45
CA GLY A 15 8.76 -1.27 -6.76
C GLY A 15 8.11 0.11 -6.69
N SER A 16 6.77 0.20 -6.71
CA SER A 16 6.04 1.46 -6.56
C SER A 16 6.43 2.19 -5.28
N LEU A 17 6.55 3.50 -5.36
CA LEU A 17 6.70 4.36 -4.21
C LEU A 17 5.32 4.74 -3.69
N VAL A 18 5.13 4.61 -2.38
CA VAL A 18 3.88 4.90 -1.70
C VAL A 18 4.11 5.80 -0.49
N ASN A 19 3.09 6.56 -0.14
CA ASN A 19 3.04 7.34 1.09
C ASN A 19 1.86 6.87 1.94
N HIS A 20 2.13 6.66 3.23
CA HIS A 20 1.13 6.29 4.22
C HIS A 20 1.09 7.34 5.33
N THR A 21 -0.10 7.79 5.71
CA THR A 21 -0.27 8.88 6.69
C THR A 21 0.41 8.65 8.04
N ARG A 22 0.51 7.39 8.51
CA ARG A 22 1.17 7.05 9.78
C ARG A 22 2.64 6.65 9.65
N PHE A 23 3.00 6.02 8.53
CA PHE A 23 4.32 5.39 8.37
C PHE A 23 5.27 6.24 7.53
N GLY A 24 4.72 7.18 6.74
CA GLY A 24 5.45 8.01 5.80
C GLY A 24 5.63 7.31 4.46
N ARG A 25 6.70 7.69 3.78
CA ARG A 25 7.07 7.15 2.46
C ARG A 25 7.67 5.76 2.59
N GLY A 26 7.41 4.93 1.60
CA GLY A 26 7.99 3.61 1.49
C GLY A 26 7.92 3.05 0.09
N LYS A 27 8.66 1.96 -0.12
CA LYS A 27 8.74 1.23 -1.38
C LYS A 27 8.07 -0.12 -1.24
N VAL A 28 7.18 -0.45 -2.19
CA VAL A 28 6.55 -1.77 -2.25
C VAL A 28 7.62 -2.80 -2.62
N LEU A 29 7.92 -3.71 -1.69
CA LEU A 29 8.86 -4.80 -1.92
C LEU A 29 8.20 -6.02 -2.55
N LYS A 30 6.94 -6.28 -2.21
CA LYS A 30 6.20 -7.44 -2.71
C LYS A 30 4.70 -7.22 -2.58
N ILE A 31 3.92 -7.79 -3.50
CA ILE A 31 2.47 -7.89 -3.39
C ILE A 31 2.09 -9.37 -3.42
N GLU A 32 1.24 -9.79 -2.49
CA GLU A 32 0.78 -11.16 -2.36
C GLU A 32 -0.72 -11.21 -2.05
N GLY A 33 -1.35 -12.34 -2.36
CA GLY A 33 -2.80 -12.52 -2.22
C GLY A 33 -3.57 -12.10 -3.47
N VAL A 34 -4.89 -12.34 -3.44
CA VAL A 34 -5.79 -12.09 -4.56
C VAL A 34 -7.05 -11.38 -4.08
N GLY A 35 -7.68 -10.59 -4.97
CA GLY A 35 -8.92 -9.88 -4.65
C GLY A 35 -8.79 -8.97 -3.43
N ASN A 36 -9.63 -9.24 -2.41
CA ASN A 36 -9.76 -8.46 -1.18
C ASN A 36 -8.69 -8.77 -0.12
N ASP A 37 -7.95 -9.87 -0.27
CA ASP A 37 -6.89 -10.28 0.66
C ASP A 37 -5.49 -9.95 0.12
N ARG A 38 -5.42 -9.04 -0.87
CA ARG A 38 -4.17 -8.49 -1.34
C ARG A 38 -3.46 -7.72 -0.23
N LYS A 39 -2.19 -8.06 -0.04
CA LYS A 39 -1.27 -7.46 0.91
C LYS A 39 -0.06 -6.93 0.16
N ALA A 40 0.43 -5.78 0.59
CA ALA A 40 1.74 -5.29 0.17
C ALA A 40 2.70 -5.34 1.34
N GLU A 41 3.89 -5.86 1.07
CA GLU A 41 5.06 -5.72 1.91
C GLU A 41 5.77 -4.44 1.47
N ILE A 42 5.86 -3.46 2.38
CA ILE A 42 6.38 -2.13 2.10
C ILE A 42 7.52 -1.86 3.06
N GLN A 43 8.65 -1.44 2.53
CA GLN A 43 9.76 -0.91 3.30
C GLN A 43 9.60 0.60 3.41
N PHE A 44 9.33 1.08 4.62
CA PHE A 44 9.23 2.49 4.90
C PHE A 44 10.61 3.09 5.19
N ASP A 45 10.79 4.36 4.87
CA ASP A 45 12.09 5.07 4.98
C ASP A 45 12.64 5.09 6.41
N LYS A 46 11.78 4.91 7.41
CA LYS A 46 12.17 4.77 8.83
C LYS A 46 12.90 3.45 9.13
N GLY A 47 13.07 2.57 8.15
CA GLY A 47 13.68 1.25 8.27
C GLY A 47 12.68 0.13 8.65
N ASP A 48 11.42 0.47 8.89
CA ASP A 48 10.35 -0.49 9.17
C ASP A 48 9.88 -1.18 7.88
N ILE A 49 9.88 -2.51 7.88
CA ILE A 49 9.14 -3.30 6.88
C ILE A 49 7.78 -3.65 7.48
N LYS A 50 6.68 -3.30 6.80
CA LYS A 50 5.32 -3.66 7.22
C LYS A 50 4.60 -4.41 6.12
N LYS A 51 3.74 -5.35 6.52
CA LYS A 51 2.76 -5.99 5.66
C LYS A 51 1.38 -5.38 5.91
N LEU A 52 0.82 -4.74 4.90
CA LEU A 52 -0.47 -4.06 5.01
C LEU A 52 -1.47 -4.68 4.04
N LEU A 53 -2.70 -4.92 4.52
CA LEU A 53 -3.84 -5.26 3.66
C LEU A 53 -4.24 -4.03 2.86
N LEU A 54 -4.17 -4.11 1.53
CA LEU A 54 -4.39 -2.96 0.64
C LEU A 54 -5.76 -2.31 0.83
N ARG A 55 -6.78 -3.13 1.10
CA ARG A 55 -8.15 -2.66 1.37
C ARG A 55 -8.30 -1.81 2.63
N PHE A 56 -7.28 -1.70 3.47
CA PHE A 56 -7.32 -0.87 4.68
C PHE A 56 -6.17 0.13 4.75
N ALA A 57 -5.13 -0.10 3.95
CA ALA A 57 -3.90 0.66 4.03
C ALA A 57 -4.05 2.11 3.56
N LYS A 58 -5.03 2.45 2.70
CA LYS A 58 -5.22 3.81 2.17
C LYS A 58 -3.88 4.46 1.78
N LEU A 59 -3.15 3.77 0.91
CA LEU A 59 -1.84 4.22 0.42
C LEU A 59 -2.04 5.22 -0.71
N GLU A 60 -1.18 6.23 -0.75
CA GLU A 60 -1.09 7.16 -1.87
C GLU A 60 0.12 6.77 -2.72
N ILE A 61 -0.07 6.48 -4.00
CA ILE A 61 1.03 6.18 -4.92
C ILE A 61 1.66 7.51 -5.34
N ILE A 62 2.98 7.61 -5.20
CA ILE A 62 3.74 8.82 -5.55
C ILE A 62 4.44 8.68 -6.90
N GLU A 63 4.66 7.45 -7.39
CA GLU A 63 5.29 7.14 -8.68
C GLU A 63 4.93 5.73 -9.18
#